data_AF-A0A9W8S3A2-F1
#
_entry.id   AF-A0A9W8S3A2-F1
#
_cell.length_a   1.000
_cell.length_b   1.000
_cell.length_c   1.000
_cell.angle_alpha   90.00
_cell.angle_beta   90.00
_cell.angle_gamma   90.00
#
_symmetry.space_group_name_H-M   'P 1'
#
loop_
_entity.id
_entity.type
_entity.pdbx_description
1 polymer ?
#
loop_
_entity_poly.entity_id
_entity_poly.type
_entity_poly.pdbx_seq_one_letter_code
_entity_poly.pdbx_strand_id
1 'polypeptide(L)'
;MMYAPQGPELDKQAAELGKRLRDILHKGSGQAEMYSYFNYAFGEETKENIYGYESWRQERLLALKNKYDPHRRFGFYTPIA
;
A
#
# COMPACT_ATOMS: atom_id res chain seq x y z
N MET A 1 9.14 -22.52 -11.29
CA MET A 1 7.66 -22.63 -11.42
C MET A 1 7.13 -21.24 -11.69
N MET A 2 6.45 -21.02 -12.82
CA MET A 2 5.62 -19.82 -12.97
C MET A 2 4.29 -20.09 -12.28
N TYR A 3 3.83 -19.15 -11.48
CA TYR A 3 2.46 -19.15 -10.96
C TYR A 3 1.49 -19.24 -12.14
N ALA A 4 0.62 -20.25 -12.16
CA ALA A 4 -0.49 -20.33 -13.08
C ALA A 4 -1.75 -19.91 -12.32
N PRO A 5 -2.36 -18.75 -12.64
CA PRO A 5 -3.61 -18.36 -12.01
C PRO A 5 -4.67 -19.42 -12.27
N GLN A 6 -5.29 -19.94 -11.21
CA GLN A 6 -6.32 -20.99 -11.28
C GLN A 6 -7.73 -20.38 -11.40
N GLY A 7 -7.82 -19.13 -11.86
CA GLY A 7 -9.05 -18.39 -12.08
C GLY A 7 -9.31 -17.31 -11.02
N PRO A 8 -10.12 -16.29 -11.36
CA PRO A 8 -10.29 -15.09 -10.56
C PRO A 8 -10.93 -15.34 -9.17
N GLU A 9 -11.69 -16.43 -9.03
CA GLU A 9 -12.32 -16.79 -7.77
C GLU A 9 -11.29 -17.26 -6.73
N LEU A 10 -10.32 -18.08 -7.13
CA LEU A 10 -9.24 -18.51 -6.24
C LEU A 10 -8.30 -17.36 -5.89
N ASP A 11 -8.01 -16.47 -6.85
CA ASP A 11 -7.24 -15.25 -6.60
C ASP A 11 -7.93 -14.36 -5.54
N LYS A 12 -9.25 -14.21 -5.63
CA LYS A 12 -10.06 -13.49 -4.64
C LYS A 12 -10.00 -14.15 -3.27
N GLN A 13 -10.18 -15.47 -3.20
CA GLN A 13 -10.12 -16.20 -1.92
C GLN A 13 -8.75 -16.09 -1.25
N ALA A 14 -7.67 -16.16 -2.04
CA ALA A 14 -6.30 -15.97 -1.55
C ALA A 14 -6.08 -14.55 -1.03
N ALA A 15 -6.56 -13.52 -1.76
CA ALA A 15 -6.50 -12.14 -1.31
C ALA A 15 -7.24 -11.94 0.02
N GLU A 16 -8.49 -12.42 0.12
CA GLU A 16 -9.29 -12.33 1.35
C GLU A 16 -8.64 -13.05 2.53
N LEU A 17 -8.01 -14.20 2.31
CA LEU A 17 -7.24 -14.89 3.35
C LEU A 17 -6.04 -14.05 3.82
N GLY A 18 -5.26 -13.51 2.88
CA GLY A 18 -4.10 -12.66 3.18
C GLY A 18 -4.49 -11.42 4.01
N LYS A 19 -5.59 -10.76 3.65
CA LYS A 19 -6.16 -9.62 4.38
C LYS A 19 -6.50 -9.98 5.82
N ARG A 20 -7.25 -11.06 6.02
CA ARG A 20 -7.62 -11.51 7.36
C ARG A 20 -6.41 -11.83 8.22
N LEU A 21 -5.39 -12.49 7.66
CA LEU A 21 -4.16 -12.80 8.39
C LEU A 21 -3.43 -11.53 8.81
N ARG A 22 -3.28 -10.58 7.89
CA ARG A 22 -2.67 -9.28 8.16
C ARG A 22 -3.41 -8.51 9.25
N ASP A 23 -4.74 -8.50 9.22
CA ASP A 23 -5.56 -7.84 10.24
C ASP A 23 -5.39 -8.47 11.62
N ILE A 24 -5.34 -9.81 11.69
CA ILE A 24 -5.09 -10.54 12.95
C ILE A 24 -3.72 -10.15 13.51
N LEU A 25 -2.68 -10.15 12.68
CA LEU A 25 -1.33 -9.78 13.09
C LEU A 25 -1.26 -8.32 13.55
N HIS A 26 -1.91 -7.40 12.83
CA HIS A 26 -1.94 -6.00 13.21
C HIS A 26 -2.65 -5.79 14.55
N LYS A 27 -3.84 -6.38 14.76
CA LYS A 27 -4.55 -6.33 16.05
C LYS A 27 -3.72 -6.93 17.18
N GLY A 28 -3.02 -8.05 16.92
CA GLY A 28 -2.13 -8.68 17.89
C GLY A 28 -0.85 -7.89 18.20
N SER A 29 -0.44 -6.98 17.32
CA SER A 29 0.78 -6.17 17.51
C SER A 29 0.62 -5.04 18.53
N GLY A 30 -0.61 -4.65 18.87
CA GLY A 30 -0.91 -3.51 19.74
C GLY A 30 -0.60 -2.14 19.12
N GLN A 31 -0.19 -2.07 17.85
CA GLN A 31 -0.01 -0.82 17.14
C GLN A 31 -1.37 -0.17 16.84
N ALA A 32 -1.49 1.13 17.07
CA ALA A 32 -2.72 1.87 16.75
C ALA A 32 -2.94 2.00 15.23
N GLU A 33 -1.85 1.95 14.47
CA GLU A 33 -1.80 2.31 13.06
C GLU A 33 -1.12 1.20 12.25
N MET A 34 -1.62 0.98 11.04
CA MET A 34 -1.04 0.01 10.12
C MET A 34 0.04 0.71 9.30
N TYR A 35 1.31 0.33 9.52
CA TYR A 35 2.42 0.75 8.67
C TYR A 35 2.78 -0.37 7.69
N SER A 36 2.86 -0.02 6.42
CA SER A 36 3.12 -0.97 5.32
C SER A 36 4.33 -0.51 4.56
N TYR A 37 5.36 -1.35 4.53
CA TYR A 37 6.54 -1.04 3.75
C TYR A 37 6.19 -1.13 2.26
N PHE A 38 6.40 -0.03 1.53
CA PHE A 38 6.03 0.15 0.12
C PHE A 38 6.31 -1.07 -0.77
N ASN A 39 7.48 -1.70 -0.62
CA ASN A 39 7.89 -2.85 -1.45
C ASN A 39 7.09 -4.13 -1.20
N TYR A 40 6.31 -4.19 -0.11
CA TYR A 40 5.45 -5.33 0.26
C TYR A 40 3.98 -4.94 0.37
N ALA A 41 3.59 -3.76 -0.14
CA ALA A 41 2.19 -3.37 -0.20
C ALA A 41 1.41 -4.34 -1.12
N PHE A 42 0.17 -4.65 -0.76
CA PHE A 42 -0.70 -5.50 -1.57
C PHE A 42 -1.40 -4.70 -2.69
N GLY A 43 -1.57 -3.39 -2.50
CA GLY A 43 -2.21 -2.46 -3.43
C GLY A 43 -3.51 -1.85 -2.92
N GLU A 44 -3.94 -2.18 -1.70
CA GLU A 44 -5.14 -1.63 -1.05
C GLU A 44 -4.83 -0.68 0.11
N GLU A 45 -3.54 -0.53 0.43
CA GLU A 45 -3.05 0.35 1.47
C GLU A 45 -3.41 1.80 1.18
N THR A 46 -3.76 2.53 2.23
CA THR A 46 -3.96 3.97 2.14
C THR A 46 -2.63 4.70 2.02
N LYS A 47 -2.67 5.99 1.66
CA LYS A 47 -1.46 6.82 1.63
C LYS A 47 -0.81 6.91 3.01
N GLU A 48 -1.60 6.94 4.07
CA GLU A 48 -1.12 6.92 5.46
C GLU A 48 -0.37 5.63 5.77
N ASN A 49 -0.91 4.48 5.34
CA ASN A 49 -0.26 3.19 5.58
C ASN A 49 1.13 3.12 4.95
N ILE A 50 1.31 3.74 3.77
CA ILE A 50 2.56 3.66 3.00
C ILE A 50 3.52 4.81 3.32
N TYR A 51 3.00 6.04 3.37
CA TYR A 51 3.78 7.26 3.46
C TYR A 51 3.85 7.87 4.86
N GLY A 52 3.12 7.31 5.82
CA GLY A 52 3.07 7.76 7.21
C GLY A 52 1.82 8.58 7.51
N TYR A 53 1.43 8.57 8.79
CA TYR A 53 0.22 9.22 9.30
C TYR A 53 0.43 10.71 9.59
N GLU A 54 1.67 11.18 9.58
CA GLU A 54 1.99 12.59 9.82
C GLU A 54 1.72 13.44 8.58
N SER A 55 0.82 14.42 8.71
CA SER A 55 0.42 15.30 7.60
C SER A 55 1.59 16.00 6.92
N TRP A 56 2.52 16.55 7.71
CA TRP A 56 3.70 17.27 7.21
C TRP A 56 4.56 16.41 6.26
N ARG A 57 4.60 15.09 6.49
CA ARG A 57 5.41 14.16 5.70
C ARG A 57 4.79 13.98 4.33
N GLN A 58 3.48 13.77 4.26
CA GLN A 58 2.76 13.61 3.00
C GLN A 58 2.76 14.92 2.20
N GLU A 59 2.57 16.07 2.85
CA GLU A 59 2.67 17.39 2.24
C GLU A 59 4.05 17.62 1.61
N ARG A 60 5.12 17.28 2.35
CA ARG A 60 6.50 17.39 1.84
C ARG A 60 6.71 16.49 0.62
N LEU A 61 6.23 15.25 0.65
CA LEU A 61 6.35 14.33 -0.49
C LEU A 61 5.57 14.83 -1.71
N LEU A 62 4.35 15.35 -1.50
CA LEU A 62 3.53 15.94 -2.56
C LEU A 62 4.21 17.18 -3.17
N ALA A 63 4.79 18.05 -2.33
CA ALA A 63 5.54 19.22 -2.79
C ALA A 63 6.75 18.82 -3.66
N LEU A 64 7.50 17.80 -3.23
CA LEU A 64 8.61 17.25 -4.03
C LEU A 64 8.12 16.65 -5.35
N LYS A 65 7.00 15.93 -5.32
CA LYS A 65 6.39 15.35 -6.52
C LYS A 65 5.99 16.43 -7.52
N ASN A 66 5.36 17.51 -7.05
CA ASN A 66 4.97 18.63 -7.90
C ASN A 66 6.20 19.38 -8.45
N LYS A 67 7.28 19.50 -7.67
CA LYS A 67 8.51 20.16 -8.11
C LYS A 67 9.25 19.38 -9.21
N TYR A 68 9.36 18.05 -9.07
CA TYR A 68 10.23 17.23 -9.92
C TYR A 68 9.47 16.40 -10.97
N ASP A 69 8.17 16.15 -10.79
CA ASP A 69 7.32 15.49 -11.78
C ASP A 69 5.96 16.21 -11.91
N PRO A 70 5.96 17.47 -12.37
CA PRO A 70 4.73 18.27 -12.50
C PRO A 70 3.72 17.64 -13.49
N HIS A 71 4.20 16.87 -14.46
CA HIS A 71 3.38 16.19 -15.47
C HIS A 71 2.99 14.76 -15.09
N ARG A 72 3.31 14.32 -13.87
CA ARG A 72 2.94 13.01 -13.32
C ARG A 72 3.36 11.82 -14.21
N ARG A 73 4.53 11.92 -14.84
CA ARG A 73 5.10 10.87 -15.70
C ARG A 73 5.43 9.59 -14.92
N PHE A 74 5.68 9.70 -13.61
CA PHE A 74 6.02 8.59 -12.73
C PHE A 74 4.89 8.29 -11.73
N GLY A 75 3.80 7.64 -12.17
CA GLY A 75 2.59 7.46 -11.34
C GLY A 75 2.06 6.03 -11.22
N PHE A 76 2.85 5.01 -11.58
CA PHE A 76 2.34 3.66 -11.80
C PHE A 76 1.83 2.94 -10.54
N TYR A 77 2.69 2.75 -9.53
CA TYR A 77 2.37 1.96 -8.34
C TYR A 77 2.31 2.86 -7.11
N THR A 78 1.14 2.90 -6.46
CA THR A 78 0.84 3.67 -5.24
C THR A 78 1.35 5.12 -5.30
N PRO A 79 0.85 5.97 -6.22
CA PRO A 79 1.35 7.34 -6.35
C PRO A 79 0.97 8.20 -5.13
N ILE A 80 1.91 9.03 -4.66
CA ILE A 80 1.64 10.05 -3.63
C ILE A 80 0.63 11.10 -4.11
N ALA A 81 0.51 11.31 -5.43
CA ALA A 81 -0.22 12.41 -6.03
C ALA A 81 -1.02 12.00 -7.25
#